data_AF-G0R4X3-F1
#
_entry.id   AF-G0R4X3-F1
#
_cell.length_a   1.000
_cell.length_b   1.000
_cell.length_c   1.000
_cell.angle_alpha   90.00
_cell.angle_beta   90.00
_cell.angle_gamma   90.00
#
_symmetry.space_group_name_H-M   'P 1'
#
loop_
_entity.id
_entity.type
_entity.pdbx_description
1 polymer ?
#
loop_
_entity_poly.entity_id
_entity_poly.type
_entity_poly.pdbx_seq_one_letter_code
_entity_poly.pdbx_strand_id
1 'polypeptide(L)'
;MVNAGCNSFMENYDDLLEYQEDILTPKDINDLNWCQNNDIDSICIPNLRNKDDIINVRNILGNKKKNQIFSKIQNSESLLNFEEIAKNSDGIIIARGYLTLYVAAENLFTLQAQMIKYCHEYLKPVFVQQNVLDSMVSSLLPSFCEITEISNLVYNFVDNIMLSEETSCGDHPLEAVKTLKRICLEAEQQKENELFNNFQQLTSTNITVQSCILECAKKAAGELQAKAIIVFTSRVL
;
A
#
# COMPACT_ATOMS: atom_id res chain seq x y z
N MET A 1 8.57 -17.43 10.68
CA MET A 1 8.38 -17.02 9.27
C MET A 1 6.91 -17.17 8.98
N VAL A 2 6.16 -16.07 8.97
CA VAL A 2 4.76 -16.06 8.54
C VAL A 2 4.81 -16.04 7.02
N ASN A 3 4.37 -17.14 6.38
CA ASN A 3 4.09 -17.12 4.95
C ASN A 3 2.85 -16.25 4.78
N ALA A 4 2.90 -15.24 3.91
CA ALA A 4 1.75 -14.35 3.65
C ALA A 4 0.52 -15.14 3.14
N GLY A 5 0.70 -16.39 2.72
CA GLY A 5 -0.39 -17.29 2.36
C GLY A 5 -1.02 -16.94 1.01
N CYS A 6 -0.47 -15.98 0.27
CA CYS A 6 -1.04 -15.49 -0.99
C CYS A 6 -1.30 -16.63 -2.00
N ASN A 7 -0.42 -17.63 -2.05
CA ASN A 7 -0.53 -18.77 -2.95
C ASN A 7 -1.77 -19.65 -2.71
N SER A 8 -2.35 -19.65 -1.49
CA SER A 8 -3.54 -20.48 -1.20
C SER A 8 -4.84 -19.88 -1.76
N PHE A 9 -4.81 -18.65 -2.28
CA PHE A 9 -5.98 -17.94 -2.80
C PHE A 9 -6.03 -17.90 -4.33
N MET A 10 -4.99 -18.40 -5.00
CA MET A 10 -4.93 -18.40 -6.45
C MET A 10 -5.77 -19.55 -7.00
N GLU A 11 -6.64 -19.22 -7.93
CA GLU A 11 -7.35 -20.21 -8.72
C GLU A 11 -6.47 -20.60 -9.92
N ASN A 12 -6.48 -21.88 -10.32
CA ASN A 12 -5.79 -22.37 -11.52
C ASN A 12 -6.50 -21.84 -12.78
N TYR A 13 -6.39 -20.54 -13.04
CA TYR A 13 -6.62 -19.97 -14.36
C TYR A 13 -5.32 -20.00 -15.15
N ASP A 14 -4.81 -21.22 -15.40
CA ASP A 14 -3.56 -21.47 -16.13
C ASP A 14 -3.54 -20.90 -17.57
N ASP A 15 -4.68 -20.38 -18.05
CA ASP A 15 -4.85 -19.88 -19.42
C ASP A 15 -4.96 -18.34 -19.55
N LEU A 16 -4.84 -17.56 -18.47
CA LEU A 16 -4.96 -16.09 -18.54
C LEU A 16 -3.61 -15.40 -18.72
N LEU A 17 -3.16 -15.41 -19.99
CA LEU A 17 -2.18 -14.50 -20.61
C LEU A 17 -0.81 -14.39 -19.93
N GLU A 18 0.10 -15.33 -20.24
CA GLU A 18 1.54 -15.07 -20.20
C GLU A 18 1.89 -13.93 -21.18
N TYR A 19 2.03 -12.71 -20.68
CA TYR A 19 2.63 -11.63 -21.47
C TYR A 19 4.13 -11.91 -21.59
N GLN A 20 4.56 -12.44 -22.74
CA GLN A 20 5.96 -12.59 -23.15
C GLN A 20 6.62 -11.23 -23.52
N GLU A 21 6.29 -10.15 -22.81
CA GLU A 21 6.95 -8.87 -23.01
C GLU A 21 7.95 -8.59 -21.87
N ASP A 22 9.00 -7.84 -22.20
CA ASP A 22 9.89 -7.27 -21.19
C ASP A 22 9.07 -6.37 -20.25
N ILE A 23 9.27 -6.52 -18.95
CA ILE A 23 8.54 -5.74 -17.93
C ILE A 23 8.72 -4.24 -18.13
N LEU A 24 9.89 -3.83 -18.60
CA LEU A 24 10.21 -2.46 -18.91
C LEU A 24 10.26 -2.29 -20.41
N THR A 25 9.28 -1.56 -20.94
CA THR A 25 9.29 -1.16 -22.33
C THR A 25 10.39 -0.11 -22.58
N PRO A 26 10.79 0.14 -23.85
CA PRO A 26 11.69 1.24 -24.17
C PRO A 26 11.19 2.60 -23.67
N LYS A 27 9.86 2.79 -23.60
CA LYS A 27 9.26 3.98 -23.02
C LYS A 27 9.51 4.05 -21.51
N ASP A 28 9.31 2.96 -20.77
CA ASP A 28 9.52 2.93 -19.32
C ASP A 28 10.98 3.21 -18.96
N ILE A 29 11.93 2.67 -19.72
CA ILE A 29 13.35 2.97 -19.53
C ILE A 29 13.63 4.46 -19.74
N ASN A 30 13.02 5.09 -20.75
CA ASN A 30 13.16 6.52 -20.99
C ASN A 30 12.54 7.35 -19.84
N ASP A 31 11.38 6.95 -19.35
CA ASP A 31 10.69 7.61 -18.23
C ASP A 31 11.52 7.48 -16.93
N LEU A 32 12.10 6.30 -16.64
CA LEU A 32 12.99 6.09 -15.50
C LEU A 32 14.27 6.94 -15.59
N ASN A 33 14.89 7.03 -16.77
CA ASN A 33 16.03 7.90 -17.00
C ASN A 33 15.66 9.39 -16.87
N TRP A 34 14.45 9.76 -17.29
CA TRP A 34 13.93 11.11 -17.10
C TRP A 34 13.74 11.43 -15.60
N CYS A 35 13.19 10.48 -14.81
CA CYS A 35 13.04 10.64 -13.36
C CYS A 35 14.36 10.94 -12.63
N GLN A 36 15.50 10.42 -13.10
CA GLN A 36 16.81 10.72 -12.49
C GLN A 36 17.18 12.21 -12.48
N ASN A 37 16.73 12.95 -13.49
CA ASN A 37 17.07 14.35 -13.68
C ASN A 37 15.98 15.29 -13.17
N ASN A 38 14.86 14.74 -12.70
CA ASN A 38 13.70 15.50 -12.22
C ASN A 38 13.45 15.23 -10.73
N ASP A 39 12.62 16.05 -10.10
CA ASP A 39 12.32 15.95 -8.67
C ASP A 39 11.11 15.04 -8.44
N ILE A 40 11.35 13.74 -8.60
CA ILE A 40 10.38 12.68 -8.36
C ILE A 40 10.78 11.93 -7.09
N ASP A 41 9.95 11.95 -6.06
CA ASP A 41 10.24 11.27 -4.80
C ASP A 41 10.07 9.76 -4.89
N SER A 42 9.00 9.33 -5.57
CA SER A 42 8.56 7.94 -5.58
C SER A 42 8.13 7.52 -6.98
N ILE A 43 8.37 6.25 -7.31
CA ILE A 43 8.07 5.66 -8.61
C ILE A 43 7.27 4.38 -8.38
N CYS A 44 6.09 4.31 -8.99
CA CYS A 44 5.22 3.15 -8.93
C CYS A 44 5.51 2.25 -10.13
N ILE A 45 5.91 1.00 -9.88
CA ILE A 45 6.22 0.04 -10.94
C ILE A 45 5.09 -1.00 -11.04
N PRO A 46 4.31 -1.00 -12.14
CA PRO A 46 3.32 -2.03 -12.42
C PRO A 46 3.97 -3.32 -12.94
N ASN A 47 3.20 -4.42 -12.94
CA ASN A 47 3.53 -5.68 -13.63
C ASN A 47 4.89 -6.30 -13.26
N LEU A 48 5.37 -6.06 -12.04
CA LEU A 48 6.54 -6.77 -11.51
C LEU A 48 6.21 -8.25 -11.38
N ARG A 49 7.19 -9.12 -11.61
CA ARG A 49 7.04 -10.57 -11.49
C ARG A 49 7.81 -11.11 -10.30
N ASN A 50 8.98 -10.55 -10.02
CA ASN A 50 9.88 -11.02 -8.99
C ASN A 50 10.78 -9.89 -8.46
N LYS A 51 11.67 -10.23 -7.52
CA LYS A 51 12.63 -9.27 -6.94
C LYS A 51 13.64 -8.70 -7.96
N ASP A 52 14.02 -9.47 -8.98
CA ASP A 52 15.08 -9.08 -9.93
C ASP A 52 14.61 -7.92 -10.81
N ASP A 53 13.31 -7.83 -11.04
CA ASP A 53 12.68 -6.72 -11.75
C ASP A 53 12.85 -5.40 -10.99
N ILE A 54 12.69 -5.44 -9.66
CA ILE A 54 12.90 -4.28 -8.78
C ILE A 54 14.38 -3.89 -8.77
N ILE A 55 15.28 -4.88 -8.73
CA ILE A 55 16.73 -4.65 -8.81
C ILE A 55 17.09 -4.00 -10.14
N ASN A 56 16.48 -4.45 -11.25
CA ASN A 56 16.68 -3.86 -12.56
C ASN A 56 16.24 -2.39 -12.59
N VAL A 57 15.05 -2.08 -12.07
CA VAL A 57 14.57 -0.68 -11.94
C VAL A 57 15.53 0.16 -11.09
N ARG A 58 16.00 -0.35 -9.94
CA ARG A 58 16.99 0.35 -9.10
C ARG A 58 18.29 0.60 -9.87
N ASN A 59 18.78 -0.37 -10.63
CA ASN A 59 19.99 -0.22 -11.43
C ASN A 59 19.83 0.86 -12.51
N ILE A 60 18.67 0.93 -13.16
CA ILE A 60 18.37 1.97 -14.16
C ILE A 60 18.31 3.33 -13.49
N LEU A 61 17.64 3.50 -12.35
CA LEU A 61 17.58 4.78 -11.63
C LEU A 61 18.95 5.22 -11.09
N GLY A 62 19.83 4.26 -10.80
CA GLY A 62 21.16 4.49 -10.29
C GLY A 62 21.16 5.15 -8.90
N ASN A 63 22.26 5.81 -8.55
CA ASN A 63 22.49 6.33 -7.20
C ASN A 63 22.42 7.86 -7.10
N LYS A 64 21.99 8.56 -8.15
CA LYS A 64 21.96 10.04 -8.17
C LYS A 64 20.94 10.60 -7.19
N LYS A 65 19.78 9.96 -7.09
CA LYS A 65 18.71 10.25 -6.14
C LYS A 65 18.26 8.95 -5.48
N LYS A 66 17.73 9.06 -4.27
CA LYS A 66 17.09 7.94 -3.58
C LYS A 66 15.59 7.97 -3.85
N ASN A 67 15.21 7.68 -5.09
CA ASN A 67 13.80 7.51 -5.42
C ASN A 67 13.26 6.27 -4.70
N GLN A 68 12.10 6.40 -4.08
CA GLN A 68 11.39 5.26 -3.51
C GLN A 68 10.73 4.45 -4.62
N ILE A 69 10.80 3.12 -4.53
CA ILE A 69 10.10 2.22 -5.45
C ILE A 69 8.89 1.61 -4.75
N PHE A 70 7.71 1.91 -5.28
CA PHE A 70 6.45 1.28 -4.89
C PHE A 70 6.07 0.20 -5.88
N SER A 71 6.02 -1.04 -5.42
CA SER A 71 5.67 -2.18 -6.26
C SER A 71 4.18 -2.39 -6.27
N LYS A 72 3.58 -2.35 -7.46
CA LYS A 72 2.13 -2.54 -7.62
C LYS A 72 1.81 -4.02 -7.85
N ILE A 73 1.12 -4.61 -6.87
CA ILE A 73 0.69 -6.01 -6.87
C ILE A 73 -0.63 -6.09 -7.63
N GLN A 74 -0.57 -6.62 -8.85
CA GLN A 74 -1.71 -6.57 -9.79
C GLN A 74 -1.74 -7.72 -10.81
N ASN A 75 -0.79 -8.67 -10.76
CA ASN A 75 -0.77 -9.85 -11.62
C ASN A 75 -0.52 -11.11 -10.78
N SER A 76 -0.64 -12.28 -11.40
CA SER A 76 -0.43 -13.58 -10.75
C SER A 76 0.99 -13.73 -10.21
N GLU A 77 2.02 -13.34 -10.97
CA GLU A 77 3.42 -13.51 -10.53
C GLU A 77 3.78 -12.63 -9.34
N SER A 78 3.34 -11.36 -9.34
CA SER A 78 3.54 -10.44 -8.20
C SER A 78 2.84 -10.94 -6.94
N LEU A 79 1.73 -11.65 -7.09
CA LEU A 79 1.02 -12.24 -5.97
C LEU A 79 1.74 -13.47 -5.41
N LEU A 80 2.21 -14.36 -6.29
CA LEU A 80 3.01 -15.54 -5.93
C LEU A 80 4.32 -15.15 -5.22
N ASN A 81 4.96 -14.10 -5.73
CA ASN A 81 6.25 -13.60 -5.27
C ASN A 81 6.12 -12.39 -4.34
N PHE A 82 4.92 -12.15 -3.79
CA PHE A 82 4.60 -10.96 -3.00
C PHE A 82 5.63 -10.68 -1.90
N GLU A 83 6.03 -11.71 -1.16
CA GLU A 83 6.97 -11.58 -0.05
C GLU A 83 8.36 -11.06 -0.46
N GLU A 84 8.93 -11.61 -1.54
CA GLU A 84 10.24 -11.17 -2.00
C GLU A 84 10.16 -9.78 -2.64
N ILE A 85 9.07 -9.48 -3.32
CA ILE A 85 8.79 -8.15 -3.87
C ILE A 85 8.70 -7.13 -2.74
N ALA A 86 7.88 -7.39 -1.72
CA ALA A 86 7.69 -6.50 -0.58
C ALA A 86 8.99 -6.23 0.18
N LYS A 87 9.85 -7.23 0.36
CA LYS A 87 11.16 -7.05 1.02
C LYS A 87 12.10 -6.13 0.23
N ASN A 88 12.07 -6.18 -1.10
CA ASN A 88 12.97 -5.41 -1.97
C ASN A 88 12.40 -4.06 -2.44
N SER A 89 11.10 -3.83 -2.21
CA SER A 89 10.41 -2.56 -2.49
C SER A 89 10.55 -1.59 -1.33
N ASP A 90 10.41 -0.29 -1.59
CA ASP A 90 10.32 0.72 -0.53
C ASP A 90 8.88 0.80 0.03
N GLY A 91 7.87 0.47 -0.78
CA GLY A 91 6.49 0.25 -0.35
C GLY A 91 5.69 -0.60 -1.34
N ILE A 92 4.44 -0.88 -0.99
CA ILE A 92 3.55 -1.76 -1.76
C ILE A 92 2.28 -1.02 -2.14
N ILE A 93 1.78 -1.23 -3.37
CA ILE A 93 0.45 -0.81 -3.80
C ILE A 93 -0.37 -2.05 -4.13
N ILE A 94 -1.45 -2.29 -3.39
CA ILE A 94 -2.39 -3.38 -3.65
C ILE A 94 -3.45 -2.89 -4.65
N ALA A 95 -3.42 -3.41 -5.88
CA ALA A 95 -4.31 -3.00 -6.96
C ALA A 95 -5.47 -3.98 -7.14
N ARG A 96 -6.52 -3.76 -6.37
CA ARG A 96 -7.56 -4.76 -6.12
C ARG A 96 -8.38 -5.13 -7.35
N GLY A 97 -8.66 -4.15 -8.20
CA GLY A 97 -9.42 -4.37 -9.43
C GLY A 97 -8.76 -5.42 -10.32
N TYR A 98 -7.44 -5.38 -10.46
CA TYR A 98 -6.69 -6.37 -11.24
C TYR A 98 -6.60 -7.74 -10.55
N LEU A 99 -6.49 -7.78 -9.22
CA LEU A 99 -6.38 -9.05 -8.49
C LEU A 99 -7.64 -9.93 -8.61
N THR A 100 -8.81 -9.33 -8.87
CA THR A 100 -10.05 -10.09 -9.12
C THR A 100 -9.97 -11.00 -10.35
N LEU A 101 -9.02 -10.79 -11.25
CA LEU A 101 -8.79 -11.64 -12.42
C LEU A 101 -8.13 -12.98 -12.08
N TYR A 102 -7.45 -13.06 -10.93
CA TYR A 102 -6.61 -14.20 -10.54
C TYR A 102 -7.06 -14.87 -9.24
N VAL A 103 -7.94 -14.21 -8.48
CA VAL A 103 -8.36 -14.60 -7.13
C VAL A 103 -9.88 -14.49 -7.06
N ALA A 104 -10.52 -15.52 -6.50
CA ALA A 104 -11.96 -15.52 -6.26
C ALA A 104 -12.38 -14.26 -5.48
N ALA A 105 -13.50 -13.64 -5.86
CA ALA A 105 -13.92 -12.36 -5.29
C ALA A 105 -14.11 -12.44 -3.75
N GLU A 106 -14.59 -13.58 -3.24
CA GLU A 106 -14.77 -13.86 -1.81
C GLU A 106 -13.45 -13.93 -1.03
N ASN A 107 -12.34 -14.21 -1.72
CA ASN A 107 -11.02 -14.35 -1.11
C ASN A 107 -10.24 -13.02 -1.07
N LEU A 108 -10.63 -12.04 -1.88
CA LEU A 108 -9.91 -10.78 -2.05
C LEU A 108 -9.76 -10.00 -0.72
N PHE A 109 -10.80 -10.00 0.10
CA PHE A 109 -10.77 -9.34 1.41
C PHE A 109 -9.71 -9.95 2.34
N THR A 110 -9.69 -11.28 2.44
CA THR A 110 -8.72 -12.01 3.27
C THR A 110 -7.29 -11.78 2.77
N LEU A 111 -7.10 -11.86 1.45
CA LEU A 111 -5.81 -11.66 0.80
C LEU A 111 -5.26 -10.25 1.05
N GLN A 112 -6.11 -9.22 0.91
CA GLN A 112 -5.77 -7.84 1.22
C GLN A 112 -5.29 -7.69 2.67
N ALA A 113 -6.04 -8.23 3.64
CA ALA A 113 -5.70 -8.14 5.05
C ALA A 113 -4.34 -8.83 5.35
N GLN A 114 -4.05 -9.95 4.70
CA GLN A 114 -2.76 -10.64 4.83
C GLN A 114 -1.60 -9.83 4.24
N MET A 115 -1.77 -9.23 3.06
CA MET A 115 -0.75 -8.38 2.44
C MET A 115 -0.46 -7.13 3.28
N ILE A 116 -1.50 -6.47 3.79
CA ILE A 116 -1.37 -5.31 4.69
C ILE A 116 -0.61 -5.71 5.96
N LYS A 117 -1.02 -6.82 6.61
CA LYS A 117 -0.33 -7.33 7.80
C LYS A 117 1.14 -7.62 7.54
N TYR A 118 1.46 -8.27 6.41
CA TYR A 118 2.84 -8.54 6.03
C TYR A 118 3.63 -7.23 5.85
N CYS A 119 3.05 -6.23 5.17
CA CYS A 119 3.70 -4.93 5.00
C CYS A 119 4.04 -4.30 6.37
N HIS A 120 3.12 -4.35 7.34
CA HIS A 120 3.39 -3.86 8.70
C HIS A 120 4.50 -4.64 9.41
N GLU A 121 4.53 -5.97 9.30
CA GLU A 121 5.58 -6.81 9.90
C GLU A 121 6.97 -6.45 9.37
N TYR A 122 7.07 -6.03 8.11
CA TYR A 122 8.32 -5.64 7.45
C TYR A 122 8.52 -4.12 7.36
N LEU A 123 7.69 -3.32 8.04
CA LEU A 123 7.75 -1.86 8.05
C LEU A 123 7.76 -1.24 6.64
N LYS A 124 6.91 -1.78 5.76
CA LYS A 124 6.69 -1.30 4.40
C LYS A 124 5.39 -0.50 4.35
N PRO A 125 5.42 0.77 3.89
CA PRO A 125 4.19 1.51 3.64
C PRO A 125 3.31 0.77 2.63
N VAL A 126 2.04 0.64 2.93
CA VAL A 126 1.05 -0.03 2.08
C VAL A 126 -0.02 0.94 1.60
N PHE A 127 -0.23 0.93 0.28
CA PHE A 127 -1.25 1.69 -0.42
C PHE A 127 -2.31 0.71 -0.93
N VAL A 128 -3.57 1.10 -0.84
CA VAL A 128 -4.67 0.38 -1.50
C VAL A 128 -5.28 1.24 -2.60
N GLN A 129 -5.48 0.65 -3.78
CA GLN A 129 -6.03 1.30 -4.97
C GLN A 129 -7.22 0.51 -5.55
N GLN A 130 -8.13 1.23 -6.22
CA GLN A 130 -9.31 0.75 -6.94
C GLN A 130 -10.41 0.20 -6.02
N ASN A 131 -11.67 0.27 -6.46
CA ASN A 131 -12.86 -0.07 -5.67
C ASN A 131 -12.94 0.74 -4.36
N VAL A 132 -12.51 2.02 -4.38
CA VAL A 132 -12.46 2.90 -3.19
C VAL A 132 -13.61 3.89 -3.22
N LEU A 133 -13.66 4.78 -4.21
CA LEU A 133 -14.74 5.74 -4.44
C LEU A 133 -15.16 5.74 -5.92
N ASP A 134 -15.06 4.59 -6.59
CA ASP A 134 -15.27 4.42 -8.03
C ASP A 134 -16.62 5.00 -8.51
N SER A 135 -17.68 4.91 -7.70
CA SER A 135 -18.97 5.52 -8.03
C SER A 135 -18.91 7.04 -8.13
N MET A 136 -18.00 7.68 -7.39
CA MET A 136 -17.80 9.13 -7.38
C MET A 136 -17.08 9.68 -8.62
N VAL A 137 -16.69 8.82 -9.57
CA VAL A 137 -16.29 9.27 -10.91
C VAL A 137 -17.42 10.07 -11.57
N SER A 138 -18.67 9.65 -11.37
CA SER A 138 -19.86 10.34 -11.93
C SER A 138 -20.91 10.75 -10.88
N SER A 139 -20.83 10.19 -9.66
CA SER A 139 -21.75 10.51 -8.56
C SER A 139 -21.16 11.54 -7.59
N LEU A 140 -22.00 12.43 -7.06
CA LEU A 140 -21.62 13.34 -5.97
C LEU A 140 -21.46 12.62 -4.62
N LEU A 141 -22.04 11.43 -4.47
CA LEU A 141 -22.04 10.66 -3.22
C LEU A 141 -21.54 9.24 -3.47
N PRO A 142 -20.74 8.68 -2.54
CA PRO A 142 -20.33 7.30 -2.62
C PRO A 142 -21.47 6.35 -2.26
N SER A 143 -21.31 5.11 -2.68
CA SER A 143 -22.13 4.00 -2.23
C SER A 143 -21.86 3.64 -0.78
N PHE A 144 -22.82 2.96 -0.15
CA PHE A 144 -22.63 2.42 1.21
C PHE A 144 -21.47 1.41 1.28
N CYS A 145 -21.29 0.61 0.22
CA CYS A 145 -20.22 -0.38 0.14
C CYS A 145 -18.84 0.28 0.17
N GLU A 146 -18.66 1.37 -0.57
CA GLU A 146 -17.40 2.13 -0.60
C GLU A 146 -17.08 2.78 0.75
N ILE A 147 -18.08 3.37 1.42
CA ILE A 147 -17.90 3.93 2.78
C ILE A 147 -17.41 2.85 3.75
N THR A 148 -18.07 1.69 3.72
CA THR A 148 -17.74 0.55 4.58
C THR A 148 -16.34 0.03 4.26
N GLU A 149 -15.98 -0.06 2.98
CA GLU A 149 -14.66 -0.54 2.56
C GLU A 149 -13.53 0.37 3.02
N ILE A 150 -13.66 1.68 2.84
CA ILE A 150 -12.67 2.66 3.32
C ILE A 150 -12.53 2.57 4.84
N SER A 151 -13.65 2.43 5.55
CA SER A 151 -13.63 2.28 7.02
C SER A 151 -12.88 1.01 7.42
N ASN A 152 -13.13 -0.12 6.74
CA ASN A 152 -12.41 -1.37 6.98
C ASN A 152 -10.91 -1.25 6.67
N LEU A 153 -10.53 -0.56 5.61
CA LEU A 153 -9.13 -0.32 5.27
C LEU A 153 -8.39 0.42 6.40
N VAL A 154 -9.00 1.48 6.93
CA VAL A 154 -8.48 2.22 8.10
C VAL A 154 -8.39 1.34 9.34
N TYR A 155 -9.41 0.51 9.60
CA TYR A 155 -9.41 -0.43 10.73
C TYR A 155 -8.32 -1.50 10.64
N ASN A 156 -7.87 -1.82 9.42
CA ASN A 156 -6.74 -2.69 9.14
C ASN A 156 -5.39 -1.95 9.11
N PHE A 157 -5.37 -0.66 9.49
CA PHE A 157 -4.19 0.19 9.54
C PHE A 157 -3.49 0.39 8.19
N VAL A 158 -4.22 0.43 7.08
CA VAL A 158 -3.60 0.81 5.80
C VAL A 158 -2.95 2.20 5.93
N ASP A 159 -1.74 2.36 5.41
CA ASP A 159 -1.06 3.66 5.50
C ASP A 159 -1.69 4.70 4.56
N ASN A 160 -2.09 4.27 3.36
CA ASN A 160 -2.58 5.16 2.32
C ASN A 160 -3.72 4.54 1.49
N ILE A 161 -4.67 5.37 1.11
CA ILE A 161 -5.75 5.01 0.18
C ILE A 161 -5.62 5.91 -1.06
N MET A 162 -5.53 5.29 -2.23
CA MET A 162 -5.25 5.97 -3.49
C MET A 162 -6.50 6.08 -4.37
N LEU A 163 -6.87 7.32 -4.72
CA LEU A 163 -7.86 7.62 -5.75
C LEU A 163 -7.21 7.60 -7.13
N SER A 164 -7.96 7.15 -8.14
CA SER A 164 -7.52 7.00 -9.53
C SER A 164 -8.39 7.87 -10.44
N GLU A 165 -9.33 7.26 -11.15
CA GLU A 165 -10.25 7.93 -12.08
C GLU A 165 -11.07 9.02 -11.40
N GLU A 166 -11.40 8.82 -10.13
CA GLU A 166 -12.17 9.76 -9.31
C GLU A 166 -11.55 11.16 -9.31
N THR A 167 -10.22 11.25 -9.43
CA THR A 167 -9.49 12.53 -9.42
C THR A 167 -8.87 12.91 -10.76
N SER A 168 -8.55 11.94 -11.61
CA SER A 168 -7.87 12.21 -12.88
C SER A 168 -8.83 12.63 -13.99
N CYS A 169 -10.03 12.05 -14.05
CA CYS A 169 -11.02 12.30 -15.09
C CYS A 169 -12.48 12.37 -14.60
N GLY A 170 -12.73 12.16 -13.31
CA GLY A 170 -14.07 12.20 -12.72
C GLY A 170 -14.69 13.61 -12.70
N ASP A 171 -16.02 13.64 -12.61
CA ASP A 171 -16.83 14.86 -12.62
C ASP A 171 -16.71 15.67 -11.31
N HIS A 172 -16.31 15.01 -10.21
CA HIS A 172 -16.32 15.57 -8.85
C HIS A 172 -15.02 15.29 -8.06
N PRO A 173 -13.83 15.67 -8.57
CA PRO A 173 -12.54 15.27 -7.99
C PRO A 173 -12.30 15.88 -6.60
N LEU A 174 -12.77 17.11 -6.36
CA LEU A 174 -12.62 17.77 -5.06
C LEU A 174 -13.53 17.11 -4.00
N GLU A 175 -14.75 16.77 -4.38
CA GLU A 175 -15.73 16.11 -3.54
C GLU A 175 -15.28 14.69 -3.19
N ALA A 176 -14.68 13.96 -4.13
CA ALA A 176 -14.10 12.63 -3.89
C ALA A 176 -13.02 12.70 -2.79
N VAL A 177 -12.04 13.61 -2.93
CA VAL A 177 -10.97 13.79 -1.93
C VAL A 177 -11.53 14.22 -0.56
N LYS A 178 -12.48 15.18 -0.54
CA LYS A 178 -13.12 15.62 0.71
C LYS A 178 -13.90 14.50 1.37
N THR A 179 -14.55 13.65 0.58
CA THR A 179 -15.35 12.53 1.08
C THR A 179 -14.46 11.44 1.66
N LEU A 180 -13.41 11.04 0.94
CA LEU A 180 -12.40 10.10 1.45
C LEU A 180 -11.83 10.59 2.79
N LYS A 181 -11.42 11.86 2.86
CA LYS A 181 -10.91 12.48 4.09
C LYS A 181 -11.89 12.36 5.26
N ARG A 182 -13.18 12.66 5.05
CA ARG A 182 -14.18 12.58 6.13
C ARG A 182 -14.35 11.16 6.63
N ILE A 183 -14.42 10.18 5.72
CA ILE A 183 -14.58 8.76 6.10
C ILE A 183 -13.35 8.29 6.88
N CYS A 184 -12.13 8.62 6.43
CA CYS A 184 -10.90 8.27 7.13
C CYS A 184 -10.86 8.86 8.54
N LEU A 185 -11.14 10.16 8.70
CA LEU A 185 -11.13 10.81 10.02
C LEU A 185 -12.13 10.20 11.00
N GLU A 186 -13.35 9.90 10.54
CA GLU A 186 -14.35 9.23 11.38
C GLU A 186 -13.91 7.82 11.78
N ALA A 187 -13.39 7.03 10.83
CA ALA A 187 -12.91 5.68 11.09
C ALA A 187 -11.69 5.66 12.02
N GLU A 188 -10.73 6.57 11.83
CA GLU A 188 -9.55 6.75 12.69
C GLU A 188 -9.96 7.10 14.11
N GLN A 189 -10.90 8.04 14.28
CA GLN A 189 -11.38 8.44 15.60
C GLN A 189 -12.04 7.28 16.35
N GLN A 190 -12.89 6.50 15.67
CA GLN A 190 -13.49 5.32 16.29
C GLN A 190 -12.42 4.29 16.67
N LYS A 191 -11.43 4.06 15.80
CA LYS A 191 -10.36 3.10 16.06
C LYS A 191 -9.45 3.52 17.21
N GLU A 192 -9.12 4.81 17.30
CA GLU A 192 -8.33 5.37 18.40
C GLU A 192 -9.02 5.13 19.74
N ASN A 193 -10.34 5.36 19.82
CA ASN A 193 -11.12 5.09 21.03
C ASN A 193 -11.06 3.61 21.45
N GLU A 194 -11.09 2.67 20.48
CA GLU A 194 -10.93 1.24 20.78
C GLU A 194 -9.52 0.91 21.33
N LEU A 195 -8.47 1.47 20.71
CA LEU A 195 -7.08 1.21 21.06
C LEU A 195 -6.67 1.83 22.39
N PHE A 196 -7.17 3.04 22.69
CA PHE A 196 -6.89 3.72 23.96
C PHE A 196 -7.37 2.89 25.16
N ASN A 197 -8.47 2.14 24.98
CA ASN A 197 -9.02 1.26 25.99
C ASN A 197 -8.27 -0.08 26.10
N ASN A 198 -7.49 -0.46 25.08
CA ASN A 198 -6.75 -1.72 25.00
C ASN A 198 -5.33 -1.46 24.49
N PHE A 199 -4.42 -1.03 25.38
CA PHE A 199 -2.98 -0.96 25.08
C PHE A 199 -2.43 -2.36 24.81
N GLN A 200 -2.61 -2.86 23.60
CA GLN A 200 -1.94 -4.07 23.15
C GLN A 200 -0.49 -3.74 22.79
N GLN A 201 0.40 -4.55 23.36
CA GLN A 201 1.82 -4.55 23.06
C GLN A 201 1.99 -5.02 21.62
N LEU A 202 2.48 -4.15 20.73
CA LEU A 202 2.89 -4.57 19.40
C LEU A 202 4.16 -5.40 19.57
N THR A 203 4.03 -6.72 19.53
CA THR A 203 5.19 -7.63 19.60
C THR A 203 5.92 -7.61 18.26
N SER A 204 6.87 -6.70 18.10
CA SER A 204 7.83 -6.79 17.00
C SER A 204 8.81 -7.92 17.28
N THR A 205 9.08 -8.75 16.26
CA THR A 205 10.05 -9.85 16.35
C THR A 205 11.50 -9.37 16.29
N ASN A 206 11.73 -8.11 15.87
CA ASN A 206 13.06 -7.50 15.72
C ASN A 206 13.19 -6.27 16.63
N ILE A 207 13.51 -6.51 17.90
CA ILE A 207 13.71 -5.46 18.90
C ILE A 207 15.03 -4.73 18.62
N THR A 208 14.94 -3.45 18.33
CA THR A 208 16.08 -2.52 18.19
C THR A 208 16.03 -1.45 19.26
N VAL A 209 17.14 -0.73 19.49
CA VAL A 209 17.14 0.42 20.42
C VAL A 209 16.12 1.47 19.98
N GLN A 210 16.03 1.72 18.68
CA GLN A 210 15.08 2.66 18.10
C GLN A 210 13.63 2.25 18.36
N SER A 211 13.28 0.97 18.15
CA SER A 211 11.92 0.49 18.40
C SER A 211 11.55 0.56 19.89
N CYS A 212 12.48 0.30 20.80
CA CYS A 212 12.25 0.46 22.24
C CYS A 212 11.98 1.93 22.62
N ILE A 213 12.77 2.87 22.08
CA ILE A 213 12.56 4.30 22.33
C ILE A 213 11.19 4.75 21.81
N LEU A 214 10.81 4.32 20.60
CA LEU A 214 9.51 4.65 20.00
C LEU A 214 8.35 4.07 20.83
N GLU A 215 8.46 2.83 21.31
CA GLU A 215 7.44 2.22 22.16
C GLU A 215 7.29 2.95 23.51
N CYS A 216 8.40 3.34 24.13
CA CYS A 216 8.37 4.16 25.35
C CYS A 216 7.76 5.54 25.09
N ALA A 217 8.11 6.19 23.98
CA ALA A 217 7.56 7.49 23.60
C ALA A 217 6.04 7.41 23.33
N LYS A 218 5.60 6.38 22.60
CA LYS A 218 4.18 6.09 22.35
C LYS A 218 3.42 5.90 23.67
N LYS A 219 3.95 5.07 24.57
CA LYS A 219 3.33 4.82 25.88
C LYS A 219 3.22 6.10 26.70
N ALA A 220 4.31 6.87 26.81
CA ALA A 220 4.32 8.13 27.53
C ALA A 220 3.34 9.15 26.92
N ALA A 221 3.27 9.24 25.59
CA ALA A 221 2.32 10.12 24.90
C ALA A 221 0.86 9.73 25.20
N GLY A 222 0.55 8.43 25.21
CA GLY A 222 -0.78 7.93 25.57
C GLY A 222 -1.16 8.21 27.02
N GLU A 223 -0.27 7.93 27.97
CA GLU A 223 -0.51 8.17 29.41
C GLU A 223 -0.65 9.66 29.73
N LEU A 224 0.11 10.52 29.06
CA LEU A 224 0.06 11.98 29.24
C LEU A 224 -1.03 12.65 28.39
N GLN A 225 -1.74 11.90 27.55
CA GLN A 225 -2.67 12.44 26.56
C GLN A 225 -2.03 13.55 25.70
N ALA A 226 -0.78 13.32 25.29
CA ALA A 226 -0.02 14.27 24.51
C ALA A 226 -0.68 14.50 23.14
N LYS A 227 -0.74 15.76 22.71
CA LYS A 227 -1.34 16.13 21.42
C LYS A 227 -0.46 15.80 20.21
N ALA A 228 0.83 15.57 20.43
CA ALA A 228 1.80 15.30 19.36
C ALA A 228 3.06 14.59 19.90
N ILE A 229 3.71 13.83 19.02
CA ILE A 229 5.05 13.28 19.21
C ILE A 229 5.96 13.91 18.15
N ILE A 230 7.07 14.50 18.57
CA ILE A 230 8.04 15.15 17.65
C ILE A 230 9.24 14.22 17.47
N VAL A 231 9.51 13.81 16.23
CA VAL A 231 10.63 12.91 15.88
C VAL A 231 11.57 13.62 14.92
N PHE A 232 12.85 13.73 15.29
CA PHE A 232 13.89 14.23 14.39
C PHE A 232 14.51 13.06 13.62
N THR A 233 14.39 13.05 12.28
CA THR A 233 14.99 12.05 11.39
C THR A 233 15.70 12.71 10.21
N SER A 234 16.85 12.16 9.82
CA SER A 234 17.61 12.59 8.64
C SER A 234 17.39 11.67 7.42
N ARG A 235 16.66 10.57 7.60
CA ARG A 235 16.16 9.74 6.50
C ARG A 235 14.69 10.08 6.30
N VAL A 236 14.38 10.65 5.14
CA VAL A 236 13.03 10.57 4.58
C VAL A 236 12.86 9.13 4.09
N LEU A 237 11.67 8.56 4.31
CA LEU A 237 11.32 7.19 3.94
C LEU A 237 11.75 6.86 2.52
#